data_AF-A0AAV2NQC7-F1
#
_entry.id   AF-A0AAV2NQC7-F1
#
_cell.length_a   1.000
_cell.length_b   1.000
_cell.length_c   1.000
_cell.angle_alpha   90.00
_cell.angle_beta   90.00
_cell.angle_gamma   90.00
#
_symmetry.space_group_name_H-M   'P 1'
#
loop_
_entity.id
_entity.type
_entity.pdbx_description
1 polymer ?
#
loop_
_entity_poly.entity_id
_entity_poly.type
_entity_poly.pdbx_seq_one_letter_code
_entity_poly.pdbx_strand_id
1 'polypeptide(L)'
;MRSLALVLASCLNLLQIVVHCQELSVIRHSDGDIFTIEGSCTEACTVLSSGTASPYSRSSSSSSLLVPNSSCTCQCNFDLPIFREDLHICVNDIHGKV
;
A
#
# COMPACT_ATOMS: atom_id res chain seq x y z
N MET A 1 -16.78 -41.48 6.80
CA MET A 1 -15.71 -41.05 5.86
C MET A 1 -16.03 -39.71 5.15
N ARG A 2 -17.28 -39.42 4.76
CA ARG A 2 -17.65 -38.12 4.12
C ARG A 2 -17.52 -36.90 5.04
N SER A 3 -17.82 -37.03 6.33
CA SER A 3 -17.73 -35.89 7.27
C SER A 3 -16.30 -35.43 7.54
N LEU A 4 -15.33 -36.36 7.56
CA LEU A 4 -13.91 -36.02 7.70
C LEU A 4 -13.39 -35.26 6.48
N ALA A 5 -13.82 -35.63 5.27
CA ALA A 5 -13.44 -34.94 4.05
C ALA A 5 -13.97 -33.50 3.99
N LEU A 6 -15.19 -33.26 4.50
CA LEU A 6 -15.77 -31.91 4.60
C LEU A 6 -15.04 -31.04 5.63
N VAL A 7 -14.66 -31.61 6.77
CA VAL A 7 -13.87 -30.90 7.78
C VAL A 7 -12.50 -30.53 7.22
N LEU A 8 -11.81 -31.47 6.56
CA LEU A 8 -10.50 -31.21 5.95
C LEU A 8 -10.58 -30.16 4.83
N ALA A 9 -11.60 -30.21 3.97
CA ALA A 9 -11.81 -29.20 2.93
C ALA A 9 -12.11 -27.81 3.53
N SER A 10 -12.86 -27.74 4.62
CA SER A 10 -13.13 -26.47 5.32
C SER A 10 -11.87 -25.91 6.00
N CYS A 11 -11.04 -26.76 6.60
CA CYS A 11 -9.75 -26.36 7.17
C CYS A 11 -8.78 -25.83 6.10
N LEU A 12 -8.75 -26.45 4.92
CA LEU A 12 -7.93 -26.01 3.78
C LEU A 12 -8.37 -24.64 3.25
N ASN A 13 -9.67 -24.35 3.22
CA ASN A 13 -10.19 -23.03 2.83
C ASN A 13 -9.86 -21.95 3.87
N LEU A 14 -9.90 -22.28 5.17
CA LEU A 14 -9.49 -21.34 6.23
C LEU A 14 -8.00 -21.02 6.18
N LEU A 15 -7.16 -21.99 5.80
CA LEU A 15 -5.71 -21.79 5.62
C LEU A 15 -5.37 -20.92 4.40
N GLN A 16 -6.25 -20.75 3.42
CA GLN A 16 -6.00 -19.87 2.27
C GLN A 16 -6.33 -18.40 2.53
N ILE A 17 -6.95 -18.07 3.67
CA ILE A 17 -7.06 -16.68 4.18
C ILE A 17 -5.72 -16.29 4.84
N VAL A 18 -4.61 -16.62 4.19
CA VAL A 18 -3.32 -16.02 4.54
C VAL A 18 -3.44 -14.58 4.07
N VAL A 19 -3.64 -13.70 5.05
CA VAL A 19 -3.58 -12.24 4.91
C VAL A 19 -2.44 -11.91 3.95
N HIS A 20 -2.76 -11.26 2.83
CA HIS A 20 -1.79 -10.80 1.86
C HIS A 20 -0.98 -9.69 2.52
N CYS A 21 0.03 -10.09 3.32
CA CYS A 21 0.90 -9.18 4.04
C CYS A 21 1.95 -8.69 3.05
N GLN A 22 1.58 -7.66 2.29
CA GLN A 22 2.51 -6.98 1.42
C GLN A 22 3.47 -6.15 2.29
N GLU A 23 4.77 -6.41 2.16
CA GLU A 23 5.79 -5.59 2.81
C GLU A 23 5.81 -4.21 2.12
N LEU A 24 5.24 -3.22 2.79
CA LEU A 24 5.21 -1.83 2.35
C LEU A 24 6.42 -1.09 2.90
N SER A 25 7.23 -0.50 2.02
CA SER A 25 8.34 0.38 2.39
C SER A 25 7.86 1.83 2.40
N VAL A 26 8.01 2.50 3.55
CA VAL A 26 7.63 3.90 3.75
C VAL A 26 8.85 4.71 4.18
N ILE A 27 9.12 5.77 3.43
CA ILE A 27 10.20 6.73 3.68
C ILE A 27 9.56 8.01 4.18
N ARG A 28 9.89 8.41 5.40
CA ARG A 28 9.43 9.68 5.98
C ARG A 28 10.20 10.84 5.35
N HIS A 29 9.48 11.77 4.72
CA HIS A 29 10.06 12.94 4.06
C HIS A 29 9.37 14.22 4.57
N SER A 30 10.06 15.37 4.54
CA SER A 30 9.51 16.65 5.03
C SER A 30 8.25 17.08 4.31
N ASP A 31 8.15 16.69 3.03
CA ASP A 31 7.07 17.06 2.13
C ASP A 31 5.96 15.98 2.07
N GLY A 32 5.97 15.04 3.01
CA GLY A 32 5.03 13.92 3.09
C GLY A 32 5.68 12.57 2.81
N ASP A 33 5.13 11.52 3.42
CA ASP A 33 5.64 10.16 3.33
C ASP A 33 5.63 9.63 1.89
N ILE A 34 6.71 8.93 1.55
CA ILE A 34 6.90 8.30 0.24
C ILE A 34 6.79 6.79 0.42
N PHE A 35 5.88 6.14 -0.28
CA PHE A 35 5.66 4.70 -0.18
C PHE A 35 5.59 4.06 -1.56
N THR A 36 5.90 2.76 -1.64
CA THR A 36 5.84 1.99 -2.89
C THR A 36 4.81 0.87 -2.76
N ILE A 37 3.88 0.80 -3.69
CA ILE A 37 2.80 -0.18 -3.73
C ILE A 37 2.71 -0.81 -5.12
N GLU A 38 2.19 -2.03 -5.21
CA GLU A 38 1.90 -2.67 -6.50
C GLU A 38 0.67 -2.03 -7.17
N GLY A 39 0.71 -1.92 -8.49
CA GLY A 39 -0.33 -1.34 -9.33
C GLY A 39 0.18 -0.24 -10.25
N SER A 40 -0.73 0.26 -11.10
CA SER A 40 -0.48 1.47 -11.89
C SER A 40 -0.51 2.70 -11.00
N CYS A 41 0.32 3.72 -11.26
CA CYS A 41 0.37 4.90 -10.39
C CYS A 41 -0.95 5.64 -10.21
N THR A 42 -1.78 5.69 -11.25
CA THR A 42 -3.09 6.33 -11.17
C THR A 42 -4.00 5.60 -10.19
N GLU A 43 -4.02 4.28 -10.25
CA GLU A 43 -4.87 3.44 -9.41
C GLU A 43 -4.29 3.33 -7.98
N ALA A 44 -2.99 3.07 -7.88
CA ALA A 44 -2.26 2.94 -6.63
C ALA A 44 -2.30 4.21 -5.77
N CYS A 45 -1.86 5.35 -6.28
CA CYS A 45 -1.75 6.56 -5.47
C CYS A 45 -3.10 7.26 -5.28
N THR A 46 -3.97 7.23 -6.31
CA THR A 46 -5.22 7.99 -6.25
C THR A 46 -6.38 7.17 -5.70
N VAL A 47 -6.52 5.90 -6.10
CA VAL A 47 -7.68 5.09 -5.70
C VAL A 47 -7.44 4.45 -4.35
N LEU A 48 -6.29 3.81 -4.13
CA LEU A 48 -6.01 3.13 -2.85
C LEU A 48 -5.84 4.11 -1.70
N SER A 49 -5.20 5.25 -1.96
CA SER A 49 -5.07 6.32 -0.96
C SER A 49 -6.19 7.35 -0.98
N SER A 50 -7.36 7.04 -1.57
CA SER A 50 -8.53 7.93 -1.52
C SER A 50 -8.25 9.38 -1.95
N GLY A 51 -7.30 9.57 -2.88
CA GLY A 51 -6.88 10.88 -3.40
C GLY A 51 -5.93 11.67 -2.50
N THR A 52 -5.43 11.11 -1.40
CA THR A 52 -4.54 11.82 -0.46
C THR A 52 -3.06 11.72 -0.83
N ALA A 53 -2.72 10.93 -1.85
CA ALA A 53 -1.36 10.77 -2.36
C ALA A 53 -1.31 11.02 -3.86
N SER A 54 -0.15 11.46 -4.33
CA SER A 54 0.14 11.72 -5.74
C SER A 54 1.33 10.89 -6.21
N PRO A 55 1.43 10.55 -7.50
CA PRO A 55 2.60 9.86 -8.03
C PRO A 55 3.89 10.63 -7.73
N TYR A 56 4.86 9.97 -7.11
CA TYR A 56 6.13 10.57 -6.77
C TYR A 56 7.06 10.58 -8.00
N SER A 57 7.21 11.74 -8.64
CA SER A 57 8.19 11.94 -9.71
C SER A 57 9.47 12.52 -9.14
N ARG A 58 10.44 11.67 -8.80
CA ARG A 58 11.79 12.12 -8.46
C ARG A 58 12.44 12.63 -9.76
N SER A 59 12.74 13.92 -9.88
CA SER A 59 13.51 14.46 -11.02
C SER A 59 14.71 13.55 -11.29
N SER A 60 14.83 13.14 -12.55
CA SER A 60 15.59 12.05 -13.18
C SER A 60 17.05 11.78 -12.76
N SER A 61 17.39 11.72 -11.47
CA SER A 61 18.79 11.73 -11.01
C SER A 61 19.15 10.77 -9.88
N SER A 62 18.21 10.05 -9.28
CA SER A 62 18.57 8.96 -8.36
C SER A 62 18.02 7.65 -8.88
N SER A 63 18.95 6.83 -9.35
CA SER A 63 18.90 5.36 -9.43
C SER A 63 17.50 4.79 -9.43
N SER A 64 17.08 4.30 -10.59
CA SER A 64 16.03 3.29 -10.73
C SER A 64 16.28 2.17 -9.71
N LEU A 65 15.72 2.32 -8.51
CA LEU A 65 15.15 1.19 -7.81
C LEU A 65 14.28 0.55 -8.88
N LEU A 66 14.59 -0.70 -9.21
CA LEU A 66 13.85 -1.50 -10.16
C LEU A 66 12.44 -1.70 -9.57
N VAL A 67 11.62 -0.65 -9.64
CA VAL A 67 10.20 -0.67 -9.38
C VAL A 67 9.68 -1.50 -10.55
N PRO A 68 9.27 -2.77 -10.35
CA PRO A 68 8.70 -3.55 -11.44
C PRO A 68 7.60 -2.71 -12.11
N ASN A 69 7.42 -2.85 -13.42
CA ASN A 69 6.40 -2.09 -14.19
C ASN A 69 4.96 -2.21 -13.62
N SER A 70 4.76 -3.11 -12.66
CA SER A 70 3.54 -3.31 -11.88
C SER A 70 3.60 -2.67 -10.48
N SER A 71 4.46 -1.68 -10.23
CA SER A 71 4.51 -0.98 -8.94
C SER A 71 4.71 0.51 -9.15
N CYS A 72 4.24 1.30 -8.18
CA CYS A 72 4.30 2.73 -8.20
C CYS A 72 4.83 3.26 -6.87
N THR A 73 5.64 4.31 -6.94
CA THR A 73 6.00 5.12 -5.79
C THR A 73 5.07 6.33 -5.71
N CYS A 74 4.42 6.50 -4.56
CA CYS A 74 3.50 7.58 -4.26
C CYS A 74 4.09 8.46 -3.16
N GLN A 75 3.70 9.73 -3.15
CA GLN A 75 4.00 10.67 -2.07
C GLN A 75 2.70 11.25 -1.53
N CYS A 76 2.55 11.24 -0.21
CA CYS A 76 1.44 11.89 0.46
C CYS A 76 1.46 13.41 0.23
N ASN A 77 0.28 14.00 0.12
CA ASN A 77 0.15 15.45 -0.05
C ASN A 77 0.63 16.19 1.22
N PHE A 78 1.11 17.43 1.05
CA PHE A 78 1.67 18.23 2.14
C PHE A 78 0.71 18.42 3.34
N ASP A 79 -0.60 18.52 3.07
CA ASP A 79 -1.62 18.69 4.11
C ASP A 79 -1.89 17.42 4.93
N LEU A 80 -1.47 16.26 4.41
CA LEU A 80 -1.69 14.93 4.97
C LEU A 80 -0.37 14.15 4.93
N PRO A 81 0.70 14.57 5.63
CA PRO A 81 2.04 14.06 5.37
C PRO A 81 2.28 12.62 5.84
N ILE A 82 1.41 12.02 6.64
CA ILE A 82 1.65 10.71 7.27
C ILE A 82 0.90 9.63 6.49
N PHE A 83 1.60 8.62 5.97
CA PHE A 83 0.96 7.45 5.38
C PHE A 83 0.55 6.46 6.49
N ARG A 84 -0.68 5.95 6.43
CA ARG A 84 -1.22 4.93 7.32
C ARG A 84 -1.37 3.62 6.56
N GLU A 85 -0.48 2.67 6.81
CA GLU A 85 -0.43 1.40 6.09
C GLU A 85 -1.66 0.53 6.37
N ASP A 86 -2.25 0.64 7.56
CA ASP A 86 -3.46 -0.08 7.95
C ASP A 86 -4.72 0.42 7.22
N LEU A 87 -4.77 1.71 6.91
CA LEU A 87 -5.89 2.36 6.23
C LEU A 87 -5.63 2.62 4.75
N HIS A 88 -4.39 2.43 4.28
CA HIS A 88 -3.88 2.77 2.96
C HIS A 88 -4.07 4.25 2.55
N ILE A 89 -4.27 5.15 3.51
CA ILE A 89 -4.56 6.57 3.30
C ILE A 89 -3.48 7.47 3.91
N CYS A 90 -3.34 8.68 3.41
CA CYS A 90 -2.53 9.71 4.07
C CYS A 90 -3.37 10.54 5.03
N VAL A 91 -2.83 10.87 6.19
CA VAL A 91 -3.48 11.59 7.28
C VAL A 91 -2.59 12.73 7.78
N ASN A 92 -3.18 13.73 8.42
CA ASN A 92 -2.41 14.82 9.03
C ASN A 92 -1.78 14.41 10.37
N ASP A 93 -2.42 13.49 11.09
CA ASP A 93 -1.97 13.02 12.40
C ASP A 93 -2.27 11.53 12.56
N ILE A 94 -1.47 10.82 13.36
CA ILE A 94 -1.63 9.39 13.63
C ILE A 94 -2.99 9.05 14.25
N HIS A 95 -3.69 10.05 14.81
CA HIS A 95 -5.06 9.92 15.32
C HIS A 95 -6.14 9.95 14.22
N GLY A 96 -5.79 10.14 12.94
CA GLY A 96 -6.69 9.89 11.80
C GLY A 96 -7.64 11.03 11.44
N LYS A 97 -7.13 12.25 11.29
CA LYS A 97 -7.86 13.32 10.58
C LYS A 97 -7.40 13.38 9.12
N VAL A 98 -8.37 13.21 8.22
CA VAL A 98 -8.29 13.40 6.77
C VAL A 98 -8.92 14.74 6.42
#